data_AF-A0AAD7KU08-F1
#
_entry.id   AF-A0AAD7KU08-F1
#
_cell.length_a   1.000
_cell.length_b   1.000
_cell.length_c   1.000
_cell.angle_alpha   90.00
_cell.angle_beta   90.00
_cell.angle_gamma   90.00
#
_symmetry.space_group_name_H-M   'P 1'
#
loop_
_entity.id
_entity.type
_entity.pdbx_description
1 polymer ?
#
loop_
_entity_poly.entity_id
_entity_poly.type
_entity_poly.pdbx_seq_one_letter_code
_entity_poly.pdbx_strand_id
1 'polypeptide(L)'
;MGPPKMTVRTISQEAFDEMVKENVDDLGMDPAEALQDAIETLTLQGVDLSGIITCVPGESDAKNNPVIQCLDRLKQLDSGLEEQIRDKDLDEMVELFDRLTELCSAEGSGNAAIATKNGGMELVCSICSKIPSGSDRALVAALKTMASLLLDVQSQGTFHTSGGPKIVVGFLDDTRQNIDILNSGFAVVASAATGNEILKQSFMELKVDELIMQILSRHEKGGIQTLYDAIRVLLTPDDNRVVASQVYGYARKFAKIGIAGALVDPLREGLSSPSLVSASIALKAVAVNDEICKSIAESGGIDAVLRCIDDSGLQGNKTVARVFCSLLSKKKKDFCTQDGYRHTSPEAIKKHC
;
A
#
# COMPACT_ATOMS: atom_id res chain seq x y z
N MET A 1 -6.06 28.44 -15.88
CA MET A 1 -7.20 28.17 -14.99
C MET A 1 -7.39 26.66 -14.99
N GLY A 2 -6.91 25.97 -13.95
CA GLY A 2 -7.20 24.53 -13.81
C GLY A 2 -8.71 24.33 -13.58
N PRO A 3 -9.27 23.16 -13.89
CA PRO A 3 -10.65 22.86 -13.55
C PRO A 3 -10.86 23.06 -12.04
N PRO A 4 -12.00 23.64 -11.61
CA PRO A 4 -12.29 23.81 -10.20
C PRO A 4 -12.22 22.44 -9.50
N LYS A 5 -11.53 22.39 -8.36
CA LYS A 5 -11.59 21.23 -7.45
C LYS A 5 -13.05 21.05 -7.07
N MET A 6 -13.70 20.01 -7.61
CA MET A 6 -14.97 19.53 -7.11
C MET A 6 -14.73 19.06 -5.68
N THR A 7 -14.98 19.92 -4.70
CA THR A 7 -15.07 19.51 -3.31
C THR A 7 -16.29 18.62 -3.21
N VAL A 8 -16.05 17.31 -3.10
CA VAL A 8 -17.09 16.33 -2.82
C VAL A 8 -17.78 16.75 -1.52
N ARG A 9 -19.11 16.90 -1.55
CA ARG A 9 -19.89 17.27 -0.36
C ARG A 9 -19.89 16.08 0.60
N THR A 10 -19.72 16.31 1.89
CA THR A 10 -19.72 15.27 2.93
C THR A 10 -20.76 15.59 3.98
N ILE A 11 -21.17 14.57 4.75
CA ILE A 11 -22.13 14.66 5.85
C ILE A 11 -21.58 13.97 7.10
N SER A 12 -21.97 14.40 8.31
CA SER A 12 -21.63 13.70 9.56
C SER A 12 -22.62 12.56 9.82
N GLN A 13 -22.29 11.64 10.74
CA GLN A 13 -23.22 10.58 11.11
C GLN A 13 -24.46 11.16 11.79
N GLU A 14 -24.28 12.16 12.66
CA GLU A 14 -25.38 12.80 13.38
C GLU A 14 -26.36 13.49 12.43
N ALA A 15 -25.85 14.20 11.42
CA ALA A 15 -26.69 14.87 10.44
C ALA A 15 -27.41 13.88 9.51
N PHE A 16 -26.78 12.74 9.21
CA PHE A 16 -27.43 11.65 8.47
C PHE A 16 -28.55 11.04 9.31
N ASP A 17 -28.27 10.68 10.56
CA ASP A 17 -29.23 10.06 11.49
C ASP A 17 -30.40 11.00 11.78
N GLU A 18 -30.14 12.31 11.93
CA GLU A 18 -31.16 13.35 12.11
C GLU A 18 -32.07 13.45 10.88
N MET A 19 -31.50 13.44 9.67
CA MET A 19 -32.29 13.44 8.43
C MET A 19 -33.18 12.19 8.31
N VAL A 20 -32.67 10.99 8.62
CA VAL A 20 -33.49 9.77 8.62
C VAL A 20 -34.59 9.85 9.67
N LYS A 21 -34.27 10.37 10.85
CA LYS A 21 -35.24 10.53 11.94
C LYS A 21 -36.34 11.55 11.60
N GLU A 22 -36.00 12.69 11.00
CA GLU A 22 -36.97 13.68 10.51
C GLU A 22 -37.91 13.06 9.48
N ASN A 23 -37.38 12.25 8.55
CA ASN A 23 -38.21 11.51 7.59
C ASN A 23 -39.20 10.55 8.28
N VAL A 24 -38.81 9.87 9.36
CA VAL A 24 -39.72 9.01 10.13
C VAL A 24 -40.74 9.83 10.93
N ASP A 25 -40.28 10.80 11.73
CA ASP A 25 -41.09 11.51 12.71
C ASP A 25 -42.03 12.55 12.05
N ASP A 26 -41.53 13.31 11.06
CA ASP A 26 -42.27 14.44 10.47
C ASP A 26 -43.04 14.03 9.21
N LEU A 27 -42.51 13.11 8.41
CA LEU A 27 -43.17 12.62 7.18
C LEU A 27 -43.95 11.32 7.41
N GLY A 28 -43.81 10.68 8.58
CA GLY A 28 -44.51 9.44 8.94
C GLY A 28 -44.09 8.25 8.07
N MET A 29 -42.88 8.28 7.51
CA MET A 29 -42.35 7.21 6.66
C MET A 29 -42.04 5.96 7.50
N ASP A 30 -42.10 4.79 6.86
CA ASP A 30 -41.54 3.57 7.46
C ASP A 30 -40.02 3.75 7.67
N PRO A 31 -39.43 3.24 8.77
CA PRO A 31 -38.01 3.43 9.05
C PRO A 31 -37.05 2.95 7.95
N ALA A 32 -37.38 1.87 7.23
CA ALA A 32 -36.57 1.41 6.11
C ALA A 32 -36.74 2.30 4.87
N GLU A 33 -37.95 2.81 4.64
CA GLU A 33 -38.25 3.77 3.57
C GLU A 33 -37.54 5.11 3.82
N ALA A 34 -37.60 5.63 5.06
CA ALA A 34 -36.92 6.86 5.45
C ALA A 34 -35.40 6.80 5.26
N LEU A 35 -34.78 5.65 5.59
CA LEU A 35 -33.36 5.41 5.38
C LEU A 35 -33.01 5.41 3.89
N GLN A 36 -33.79 4.71 3.07
CA GLN A 36 -33.56 4.63 1.64
C GLN A 36 -33.75 6.00 0.97
N ASP A 37 -34.77 6.76 1.36
CA ASP A 37 -35.03 8.11 0.86
C ASP A 37 -33.87 9.08 1.20
N ALA A 38 -33.34 9.01 2.42
CA ALA A 38 -32.19 9.83 2.82
C ALA A 38 -30.94 9.49 2.00
N ILE A 39 -30.67 8.20 1.79
CA ILE A 39 -29.55 7.73 0.96
C ILE A 39 -29.71 8.24 -0.48
N GLU A 40 -30.89 8.07 -1.08
CA GLU A 40 -31.16 8.50 -2.45
C GLU A 40 -31.06 10.02 -2.60
N THR A 41 -31.65 10.78 -1.68
CA THR A 41 -31.61 12.25 -1.68
C THR A 41 -30.18 12.77 -1.58
N LEU A 42 -29.40 12.26 -0.63
CA LEU A 42 -28.00 12.68 -0.45
C LEU A 42 -27.13 12.28 -1.65
N THR A 43 -27.37 11.09 -2.21
CA THR A 43 -26.68 10.64 -3.42
C THR A 43 -27.02 11.53 -4.62
N LEU A 44 -28.28 11.90 -4.81
CA LEU A 44 -28.72 12.83 -5.87
C LEU A 44 -28.11 14.23 -5.71
N GLN A 45 -27.87 14.66 -4.47
CA GLN A 45 -27.17 15.91 -4.17
C GLN A 45 -25.64 15.83 -4.37
N GLY A 46 -25.11 14.64 -4.66
CA GLY A 46 -23.68 14.39 -4.80
C GLY A 46 -22.92 14.45 -3.48
N VAL A 47 -23.59 14.08 -2.38
CA VAL A 47 -22.95 13.89 -1.08
C VAL A 47 -22.30 12.51 -1.04
N ASP A 48 -21.06 12.46 -0.58
CA ASP A 48 -20.34 11.22 -0.32
C ASP A 48 -20.75 10.62 1.02
N LEU A 49 -21.35 9.44 0.94
CA LEU A 49 -21.80 8.65 2.08
C LEU A 49 -20.73 7.65 2.56
N SER A 50 -19.53 7.68 1.97
CA SER A 50 -18.43 6.83 2.43
C SER A 50 -18.14 7.08 3.91
N GLY A 51 -18.15 6.00 4.69
CA GLY A 51 -17.94 6.04 6.13
C GLY A 51 -19.16 6.45 6.97
N ILE A 52 -20.34 6.59 6.35
CA ILE A 52 -21.62 6.68 7.07
C ILE A 52 -22.14 5.26 7.33
N ILE A 53 -22.58 5.00 8.55
CA ILE A 53 -23.26 3.77 8.93
C ILE A 53 -24.71 3.92 8.49
N THR A 54 -25.08 3.21 7.43
CA THR A 54 -26.45 3.19 6.89
C THR A 54 -27.25 2.10 7.59
N CYS A 55 -27.81 2.43 8.74
CA CYS A 55 -28.63 1.52 9.54
C CYS A 55 -29.95 2.17 9.92
N VAL A 56 -31.01 1.38 10.10
CA VAL A 56 -32.31 1.90 10.49
C VAL A 56 -32.24 2.41 11.94
N PRO A 57 -32.55 3.70 12.21
CA PRO A 57 -32.55 4.23 13.57
C PRO A 57 -33.50 3.44 14.48
N GLY A 58 -33.01 2.92 15.60
CA GLY A 58 -33.80 2.20 16.61
C GLY A 58 -33.92 0.68 16.45
N GLU A 59 -33.68 0.12 15.27
CA GLU A 59 -33.59 -1.35 15.07
C GLU A 59 -32.16 -1.86 15.15
N SER A 60 -31.21 -1.04 14.70
CA SER A 60 -29.78 -1.32 14.73
C SER A 60 -29.04 -0.03 15.03
N ASP A 61 -28.50 0.09 16.24
CA ASP A 61 -27.70 1.26 16.60
C ASP A 61 -26.38 1.28 15.82
N ALA A 62 -25.89 2.47 15.46
CA ALA A 62 -24.54 2.67 14.96
C ALA A 62 -23.46 2.05 15.89
N LYS A 63 -23.74 1.98 17.19
CA LYS A 63 -22.91 1.31 18.21
C LYS A 63 -22.86 -0.22 18.06
N ASN A 64 -23.84 -0.82 17.40
CA ASN A 64 -23.87 -2.25 17.09
C ASN A 64 -23.07 -2.59 15.83
N ASN A 65 -22.57 -1.58 15.10
CA ASN A 65 -21.69 -1.81 13.96
C ASN A 65 -20.40 -2.55 14.42
N PRO A 66 -20.04 -3.69 13.82
CA PRO A 66 -18.88 -4.47 14.24
C PRO A 66 -17.55 -3.70 14.22
N VAL A 67 -17.39 -2.75 13.29
CA VAL A 67 -16.21 -1.88 13.21
C VAL A 67 -16.14 -0.96 14.42
N ILE A 68 -17.26 -0.31 14.76
CA ILE A 68 -17.35 0.59 15.92
C ILE A 68 -17.09 -0.17 17.21
N GLN A 69 -17.64 -1.38 17.37
CA GLN A 69 -17.36 -2.23 18.53
C GLN A 69 -15.87 -2.58 18.65
N CYS A 70 -15.21 -2.92 17.54
CA CYS A 70 -13.77 -3.18 17.54
C CYS A 70 -12.97 -1.95 17.93
N LEU A 71 -13.31 -0.78 17.35
CA LEU A 71 -12.63 0.48 17.66
C LEU A 71 -12.83 0.92 19.10
N ASP A 72 -14.04 0.79 19.65
CA ASP A 72 -14.31 1.15 21.04
C ASP A 72 -13.56 0.24 22.01
N ARG A 73 -13.42 -1.05 21.69
CA ARG A 73 -12.62 -1.97 22.50
C ARG A 73 -11.12 -1.65 22.40
N LEU A 74 -10.62 -1.34 21.20
CA LEU A 74 -9.24 -0.88 21.01
C LEU A 74 -8.97 0.44 21.75
N LYS A 75 -9.92 1.39 21.79
CA LYS A 75 -9.81 2.64 22.57
C LYS A 75 -9.69 2.36 24.06
N GLN A 76 -10.50 1.43 24.58
CA GLN A 76 -10.41 1.00 25.98
C GLN A 76 -9.04 0.41 26.29
N LEU A 77 -8.52 -0.45 25.42
CA LEU A 77 -7.17 -0.99 25.57
C LEU A 77 -6.12 0.13 25.54
N ASP A 78 -6.17 1.03 24.55
CA ASP A 78 -5.19 2.12 24.39
C ASP A 78 -5.11 3.04 25.62
N SER A 79 -6.26 3.34 26.23
CA SER A 79 -6.34 4.13 27.46
C SER A 79 -5.78 3.42 28.70
N GLY A 80 -5.72 2.09 28.68
CA GLY A 80 -5.20 1.27 29.77
C GLY A 80 -3.70 0.95 29.68
N LEU A 81 -3.00 1.33 28.60
CA LEU A 81 -1.59 0.95 28.35
C LEU A 81 -0.55 1.74 29.17
N GLU A 82 -0.96 2.63 30.07
CA GLU A 82 -0.04 3.53 30.77
C GLU A 82 0.86 2.81 31.81
N GLU A 83 0.49 1.63 32.32
CA GLU A 83 1.18 1.04 33.50
C GLU A 83 1.98 -0.25 33.25
N GLN A 84 1.69 -1.02 32.20
CA GLN A 84 2.49 -2.14 31.65
C GLN A 84 1.57 -2.97 30.74
N ILE A 85 2.02 -3.28 29.53
CA ILE A 85 1.24 -4.13 28.62
C ILE A 85 1.45 -5.59 29.02
N ARG A 86 0.38 -6.26 29.44
CA ARG A 86 0.43 -7.69 29.80
C ARG A 86 0.27 -8.54 28.54
N ASP A 87 0.77 -9.78 28.58
CA ASP A 87 0.61 -10.73 27.47
C ASP A 87 -0.85 -10.91 27.04
N LYS A 88 -1.78 -10.94 28.01
CA LYS A 88 -3.22 -11.03 27.72
C LYS A 88 -3.75 -9.81 26.95
N ASP A 89 -3.22 -8.62 27.24
CA ASP A 89 -3.62 -7.40 26.54
C ASP A 89 -3.09 -7.44 25.10
N LEU A 90 -1.89 -8.00 24.88
CA LEU A 90 -1.33 -8.23 23.53
C LEU A 90 -2.13 -9.25 22.71
N ASP A 91 -2.53 -10.37 23.31
CA ASP A 91 -3.36 -11.36 22.62
C ASP A 91 -4.73 -10.78 22.24
N GLU A 92 -5.35 -10.00 23.13
CA GLU A 92 -6.60 -9.31 22.83
C GLU A 92 -6.43 -8.25 21.72
N MET A 93 -5.31 -7.51 21.71
CA MET A 93 -4.98 -6.60 20.61
C MET A 93 -4.87 -7.33 19.27
N VAL A 94 -4.19 -8.48 19.24
CA VAL A 94 -4.04 -9.29 18.02
C VAL A 94 -5.43 -9.67 17.49
N GLU A 95 -6.30 -10.22 18.35
CA GLU A 95 -7.66 -10.61 17.96
C GLU A 95 -8.48 -9.43 17.42
N LEU A 96 -8.38 -8.26 18.05
CA LEU A 96 -9.10 -7.05 17.61
C LEU A 96 -8.56 -6.49 16.31
N PHE A 97 -7.23 -6.48 16.11
CA PHE A 97 -6.60 -6.03 14.86
C PHE A 97 -6.92 -6.95 13.71
N ASP A 98 -6.80 -8.28 13.90
CA ASP A 98 -7.14 -9.26 12.87
C ASP A 98 -8.62 -9.14 12.48
N ARG A 99 -9.52 -9.03 13.48
CA ARG A 99 -10.95 -8.81 13.22
C ARG A 99 -11.22 -7.50 12.47
N LEU A 100 -10.55 -6.40 12.85
CA LEU A 100 -10.71 -5.12 12.17
C LEU A 100 -10.20 -5.19 10.71
N THR A 101 -9.07 -5.87 10.48
CA THR A 101 -8.54 -6.13 9.15
C THR A 101 -9.50 -6.93 8.30
N GLU A 102 -10.09 -8.01 8.83
CA GLU A 102 -11.09 -8.83 8.13
C GLU A 102 -12.33 -8.00 7.76
N LEU A 103 -12.87 -7.23 8.70
CA LEU A 103 -14.01 -6.36 8.47
C LEU A 103 -13.73 -5.31 7.38
N CYS A 104 -12.53 -4.73 7.37
CA CYS A 104 -12.13 -3.68 6.43
C CYS A 104 -11.76 -4.22 5.03
N SER A 105 -11.33 -5.48 4.95
CA SER A 105 -10.91 -6.10 3.68
C SER A 105 -12.08 -6.68 2.87
N ALA A 106 -13.27 -6.74 3.44
CA ALA A 106 -14.48 -7.21 2.74
C ALA A 106 -14.85 -6.25 1.60
N GLU A 107 -14.75 -6.74 0.36
CA GLU A 107 -15.00 -5.96 -0.85
C GLU A 107 -16.41 -5.35 -0.85
N GLY A 108 -16.50 -4.05 -1.14
CA GLY A 108 -17.78 -3.32 -1.19
C GLY A 108 -18.44 -3.02 0.16
N SER A 109 -17.84 -3.41 1.30
CA SER A 109 -18.46 -3.21 2.62
C SER A 109 -18.50 -1.76 3.11
N GLY A 110 -17.62 -0.89 2.61
CA GLY A 110 -17.46 0.49 3.12
C GLY A 110 -16.85 0.58 4.54
N ASN A 111 -16.55 -0.56 5.17
CA ASN A 111 -16.12 -0.64 6.57
C ASN A 111 -14.81 0.10 6.85
N ALA A 112 -13.86 0.08 5.92
CA ALA A 112 -12.60 0.81 6.07
C ALA A 112 -12.79 2.33 6.09
N ALA A 113 -13.75 2.85 5.31
CA ALA A 113 -14.13 4.25 5.36
C ALA A 113 -14.81 4.60 6.69
N ILE A 114 -15.68 3.70 7.20
CA ILE A 114 -16.29 3.83 8.53
C ILE A 114 -15.19 3.88 9.60
N ALA A 115 -14.25 2.94 9.56
CA ALA A 115 -13.16 2.88 10.51
C ALA A 115 -12.32 4.16 10.51
N THR A 116 -11.94 4.64 9.32
CA THR A 116 -11.15 5.87 9.14
C THR A 116 -11.90 7.09 9.68
N LYS A 117 -13.17 7.26 9.33
CA LYS A 117 -14.00 8.40 9.78
C LYS A 117 -14.20 8.43 11.30
N ASN A 118 -14.12 7.26 11.95
CA ASN A 118 -14.28 7.10 13.39
C ASN A 118 -12.95 7.05 14.17
N GLY A 119 -11.86 7.55 13.56
CA GLY A 119 -10.55 7.70 14.22
C GLY A 119 -9.73 6.41 14.27
N GLY A 120 -10.06 5.43 13.42
CA GLY A 120 -9.41 4.11 13.43
C GLY A 120 -7.94 4.17 13.06
N MET A 121 -7.55 5.02 12.10
CA MET A 121 -6.14 5.14 11.70
C MET A 121 -5.30 5.75 12.83
N GLU A 122 -5.78 6.81 13.47
CA GLU A 122 -5.13 7.49 14.58
C GLU A 122 -4.96 6.53 15.77
N LEU A 123 -6.00 5.77 16.08
CA LEU A 123 -5.98 4.78 17.16
C LEU A 123 -4.99 3.66 16.89
N VAL A 124 -4.98 3.09 15.68
CA VAL A 124 -4.02 2.04 15.31
C VAL A 124 -2.59 2.60 15.35
N CYS A 125 -2.35 3.84 14.91
CA CYS A 125 -1.05 4.51 15.06
C CYS A 125 -0.64 4.67 16.53
N SER A 126 -1.55 5.13 17.39
CA SER A 126 -1.33 5.29 18.83
C SER A 126 -0.92 3.97 19.46
N ILE A 127 -1.72 2.91 19.28
CA ILE A 127 -1.46 1.60 19.86
C ILE A 127 -0.16 1.03 19.31
N CYS A 128 0.07 1.07 17.99
CA CYS A 128 1.31 0.61 17.38
C CYS A 128 2.53 1.20 18.06
N SER A 129 2.56 2.52 18.28
CA SER A 129 3.71 3.20 18.90
C SER A 129 4.01 2.76 20.34
N LYS A 130 3.07 2.08 21.00
CA LYS A 130 3.18 1.57 22.37
C LYS A 130 3.49 0.07 22.43
N ILE A 131 3.41 -0.67 21.31
CA ILE A 131 3.69 -2.11 21.29
C ILE A 131 5.16 -2.35 21.71
N PRO A 132 5.43 -3.20 22.72
CA PRO A 132 6.79 -3.44 23.18
C PRO A 132 7.60 -4.22 22.14
N SER A 133 8.90 -3.92 22.02
CA SER A 133 9.83 -4.67 21.17
C SER A 133 9.80 -6.17 21.52
N GLY A 134 9.75 -7.03 20.50
CA GLY A 134 9.61 -8.49 20.66
C GLY A 134 8.18 -9.01 20.66
N SER A 135 7.17 -8.13 20.64
CA SER A 135 5.75 -8.50 20.51
C SER A 135 5.34 -8.67 19.04
N ASP A 136 6.05 -9.54 18.32
CA ASP A 136 6.02 -9.59 16.86
C ASP A 136 4.60 -9.85 16.29
N ARG A 137 3.82 -10.71 16.95
CA ARG A 137 2.44 -11.01 16.53
C ARG A 137 1.53 -9.78 16.56
N ALA A 138 1.57 -9.02 17.66
CA ALA A 138 0.79 -7.81 17.82
C ALA A 138 1.19 -6.75 16.79
N LEU A 139 2.50 -6.59 16.58
CA LEU A 139 3.02 -5.65 15.59
C LEU A 139 2.61 -6.02 14.16
N VAL A 140 2.70 -7.30 13.78
CA VAL A 140 2.27 -7.79 12.47
C VAL A 140 0.77 -7.54 12.24
N ALA A 141 -0.08 -7.89 13.22
CA ALA A 141 -1.52 -7.68 13.13
C ALA A 141 -1.84 -6.18 12.94
N ALA A 142 -1.21 -5.32 13.76
CA ALA A 142 -1.44 -3.89 13.70
C ALA A 142 -0.96 -3.24 12.37
N LEU A 143 0.19 -3.67 11.84
CA LEU A 143 0.67 -3.23 10.52
C LEU A 143 -0.26 -3.68 9.39
N LYS A 144 -0.81 -4.90 9.44
CA LYS A 144 -1.82 -5.35 8.48
C LYS A 144 -3.09 -4.51 8.55
N THR A 145 -3.54 -4.17 9.76
CA THR A 145 -4.67 -3.25 9.97
C THR A 145 -4.38 -1.87 9.38
N MET A 146 -3.21 -1.29 9.63
CA MET A 146 -2.80 -0.02 9.01
C MET A 146 -2.88 -0.09 7.48
N ALA A 147 -2.31 -1.14 6.88
CA ALA A 147 -2.32 -1.32 5.42
C ALA A 147 -3.75 -1.42 4.85
N SER A 148 -4.67 -2.07 5.58
CA SER A 148 -6.08 -2.22 5.18
C SER A 148 -6.90 -0.92 5.29
N LEU A 149 -6.47 0.02 6.14
CA LEU A 149 -7.13 1.31 6.31
C LEU A 149 -6.61 2.38 5.33
N LEU A 150 -5.43 2.19 4.74
CA LEU A 150 -4.80 3.11 3.78
C LEU A 150 -5.39 2.95 2.37
N LEU A 151 -6.65 3.37 2.18
CA LEU A 151 -7.37 3.19 0.92
C LEU A 151 -7.45 4.46 0.06
N ASP A 152 -7.38 5.63 0.69
CA ASP A 152 -7.66 6.89 0.03
C ASP A 152 -6.81 8.05 0.58
N VAL A 153 -7.01 9.23 -0.01
CA VAL A 153 -6.28 10.45 0.36
C VAL A 153 -6.54 10.87 1.82
N GLN A 154 -7.75 10.62 2.35
CA GLN A 154 -8.12 11.05 3.71
C GLN A 154 -7.40 10.18 4.74
N SER A 155 -7.55 8.86 4.65
CA SER A 155 -6.85 7.88 5.48
C SER A 155 -5.33 8.05 5.43
N GLN A 156 -4.77 8.31 4.23
CA GLN A 156 -3.35 8.64 4.05
C GLN A 156 -2.95 9.96 4.73
N GLY A 157 -3.79 10.99 4.65
CA GLY A 157 -3.58 12.27 5.32
C GLY A 157 -3.53 12.10 6.84
N THR A 158 -4.50 11.36 7.39
CA THR A 158 -4.55 11.00 8.81
C THR A 158 -3.32 10.20 9.23
N PHE A 159 -2.95 9.16 8.48
CA PHE A 159 -1.73 8.38 8.73
C PHE A 159 -0.49 9.26 8.79
N HIS A 160 -0.37 10.24 7.88
CA HIS A 160 0.72 11.20 7.89
C HIS A 160 0.71 12.07 9.17
N THR A 161 -0.43 12.65 9.54
CA THR A 161 -0.52 13.53 10.72
C THR A 161 -0.36 12.79 12.05
N SER A 162 -0.70 11.50 12.10
CA SER A 162 -0.48 10.63 13.26
C SER A 162 0.95 10.13 13.39
N GLY A 163 1.87 10.56 12.52
CA GLY A 163 3.28 10.14 12.55
C GLY A 163 3.51 8.72 12.03
N GLY A 164 2.55 8.17 11.29
CA GLY A 164 2.57 6.82 10.72
C GLY A 164 3.88 6.46 10.00
N PRO A 165 4.42 7.31 9.09
CA PRO A 165 5.68 7.01 8.41
C PRO A 165 6.84 6.76 9.37
N LYS A 166 6.95 7.57 10.43
CA LYS A 166 8.02 7.43 11.43
C LYS A 166 7.86 6.17 12.26
N ILE A 167 6.62 5.83 12.63
CA ILE A 167 6.29 4.61 13.37
C ILE A 167 6.70 3.37 12.55
N VAL A 168 6.26 3.29 11.29
CA VAL A 168 6.54 2.15 10.41
C VAL A 168 8.03 1.99 10.13
N VAL A 169 8.72 3.09 9.80
CA VAL A 169 10.18 3.03 9.54
C VAL A 169 10.93 2.64 10.81
N GLY A 170 10.52 3.13 12.00
CA GLY A 170 11.09 2.71 13.27
C GLY A 170 11.03 1.20 13.47
N PHE A 171 9.86 0.58 13.25
CA PHE A 171 9.72 -0.87 13.37
C PHE A 171 10.52 -1.68 12.35
N LEU A 172 10.56 -1.21 11.09
CA LEU A 172 11.38 -1.83 10.06
C LEU A 172 12.87 -1.74 10.39
N ASP A 173 13.30 -0.65 11.05
CA ASP A 173 14.68 -0.44 11.46
C ASP A 173 15.07 -1.27 12.69
N ASP A 174 14.17 -1.40 13.65
CA ASP A 174 14.34 -2.19 14.87
C ASP A 174 14.30 -3.70 14.58
N THR A 175 13.45 -4.13 13.63
CA THR A 175 13.15 -5.54 13.41
C THR A 175 13.55 -6.04 12.02
N ARG A 176 14.84 -5.95 11.72
CA ARG A 176 15.40 -6.27 10.39
C ARG A 176 15.47 -7.77 10.03
N GLN A 177 15.12 -8.67 10.94
CA GLN A 177 15.23 -10.13 10.73
C GLN A 177 13.89 -10.84 10.61
N ASN A 178 12.81 -10.27 11.15
CA ASN A 178 11.51 -10.93 11.09
C ASN A 178 10.82 -10.64 9.75
N ILE A 179 10.72 -11.66 8.90
CA ILE A 179 10.14 -11.57 7.55
C ILE A 179 8.66 -11.14 7.59
N ASP A 180 7.89 -11.54 8.60
CA ASP A 180 6.46 -11.18 8.70
C ASP A 180 6.28 -9.70 9.02
N ILE A 181 7.11 -9.15 9.90
CA ILE A 181 7.13 -7.71 10.21
C ILE A 181 7.59 -6.93 8.99
N LEU A 182 8.65 -7.37 8.31
CA LEU A 182 9.12 -6.72 7.09
C LEU A 182 8.05 -6.74 6.00
N ASN A 183 7.41 -7.88 5.77
CA ASN A 183 6.35 -7.98 4.78
C ASN A 183 5.17 -7.05 5.11
N SER A 184 4.73 -7.03 6.37
CA SER A 184 3.60 -6.21 6.81
C SER A 184 3.95 -4.72 6.79
N GLY A 185 5.15 -4.34 7.24
CA GLY A 185 5.62 -2.96 7.24
C GLY A 185 5.81 -2.39 5.84
N PHE A 186 6.41 -3.15 4.91
CA PHE A 186 6.49 -2.72 3.51
C PHE A 186 5.14 -2.72 2.79
N ALA A 187 4.18 -3.54 3.21
CA ALA A 187 2.80 -3.42 2.74
C ALA A 187 2.21 -2.05 3.14
N VAL A 188 2.44 -1.61 4.39
CA VAL A 188 2.02 -0.26 4.84
C VAL A 188 2.72 0.83 4.00
N VAL A 189 4.03 0.71 3.76
CA VAL A 189 4.77 1.67 2.91
C VAL A 189 4.16 1.74 1.51
N ALA A 190 3.88 0.59 0.89
CA ALA A 190 3.28 0.52 -0.44
C ALA A 190 1.88 1.13 -0.47
N SER A 191 0.99 0.76 0.47
CA SER A 191 -0.37 1.32 0.54
C SER A 191 -0.37 2.83 0.82
N ALA A 192 0.47 3.30 1.74
CA ALA A 192 0.60 4.72 2.08
C ALA A 192 1.15 5.55 0.92
N ALA A 193 2.15 5.03 0.20
CA ALA A 193 2.80 5.75 -0.89
C ALA A 193 1.98 5.75 -2.20
N THR A 194 1.02 4.84 -2.37
CA THR A 194 0.25 4.71 -3.62
C THR A 194 -0.56 5.98 -3.88
N GLY A 195 -0.32 6.61 -5.02
CA GLY A 195 -1.00 7.84 -5.43
C GLY A 195 -0.73 9.06 -4.53
N ASN A 196 0.32 9.04 -3.69
CA ASN A 196 0.56 10.09 -2.71
C ASN A 196 2.03 10.52 -2.61
N GLU A 197 2.37 11.64 -3.25
CA GLU A 197 3.76 12.13 -3.28
C GLU A 197 4.24 12.70 -1.94
N ILE A 198 3.33 13.18 -1.08
CA ILE A 198 3.67 13.67 0.26
C ILE A 198 4.20 12.51 1.11
N LEU A 199 3.51 11.37 1.09
CA LEU A 199 3.93 10.20 1.84
C LEU A 199 5.19 9.56 1.25
N LYS A 200 5.34 9.51 -0.08
CA LYS A 200 6.61 9.11 -0.71
C LYS A 200 7.77 9.96 -0.22
N GLN A 201 7.60 11.28 -0.21
CA GLN A 201 8.62 12.19 0.29
C GLN A 201 8.94 11.91 1.76
N SER A 202 7.94 11.76 2.61
CA SER A 202 8.11 11.46 4.04
C SER A 202 8.94 10.19 4.25
N PHE A 203 8.63 9.09 3.55
CA PHE A 203 9.42 7.86 3.65
C PHE A 203 10.86 8.03 3.13
N MET A 204 11.06 8.77 2.03
CA MET A 204 12.39 9.03 1.48
C MET A 204 13.24 9.94 2.38
N GLU A 205 12.63 10.85 3.14
CA GLU A 205 13.30 11.66 4.17
C GLU A 205 13.71 10.81 5.37
N LEU A 206 12.91 9.80 5.71
CA LEU A 206 13.19 8.79 6.73
C LEU A 206 14.15 7.68 6.27
N LYS A 207 14.79 7.83 5.10
CA LYS A 207 15.82 6.91 4.57
C LYS A 207 15.32 5.48 4.31
N VAL A 208 14.06 5.33 3.89
CA VAL A 208 13.51 4.03 3.51
C VAL A 208 14.30 3.36 2.38
N ASP A 209 14.95 4.13 1.50
CA ASP A 209 15.78 3.65 0.41
C ASP A 209 17.03 2.91 0.92
N GLU A 210 17.70 3.47 1.92
CA GLU A 210 18.85 2.84 2.57
C GLU A 210 18.41 1.56 3.34
N LEU A 211 17.26 1.62 4.02
CA LEU A 211 16.70 0.48 4.75
C LEU A 211 16.35 -0.69 3.82
N ILE A 212 15.70 -0.41 2.68
CA ILE A 212 15.39 -1.39 1.64
C ILE A 212 16.65 -2.09 1.16
N MET A 213 17.73 -1.34 0.88
CA MET A 213 18.99 -1.93 0.43
C MET A 213 19.65 -2.81 1.50
N GLN A 214 19.61 -2.39 2.76
CA GLN A 214 20.11 -3.18 3.87
C GLN A 214 19.32 -4.49 4.05
N ILE A 215 18.03 -4.48 3.80
CA ILE A 215 17.18 -5.68 3.88
C ILE A 215 17.42 -6.61 2.69
N LEU A 216 17.48 -6.07 1.46
CA LEU A 216 17.80 -6.84 0.25
C LEU A 216 19.17 -7.53 0.31
N SER A 217 20.15 -6.92 0.98
CA SER A 217 21.49 -7.50 1.15
C SER A 217 21.58 -8.55 2.26
N ARG A 218 20.64 -8.56 3.20
CA ARG A 218 20.65 -9.45 4.38
C ARG A 218 19.77 -10.68 4.23
N HIS A 219 18.64 -10.56 3.54
CA HIS A 219 17.70 -11.65 3.37
C HIS A 219 17.99 -12.41 2.07
N GLU A 220 18.00 -13.74 2.17
CA GLU A 220 18.10 -14.58 0.98
C GLU A 220 16.91 -14.37 0.05
N LYS A 221 17.19 -14.57 -1.24
CA LYS A 221 16.40 -14.10 -2.38
C LYS A 221 15.04 -14.80 -2.40
N GLY A 222 14.00 -14.13 -1.93
CA GLY A 222 12.64 -14.68 -2.05
C GLY A 222 11.60 -14.29 -1.00
N GLY A 223 12.01 -13.80 0.16
CA GLY A 223 11.11 -13.75 1.33
C GLY A 223 10.14 -12.56 1.42
N ILE A 224 10.40 -11.45 0.74
CA ILE A 224 9.71 -10.18 1.03
C ILE A 224 9.13 -9.56 -0.27
N GLN A 225 8.00 -10.08 -0.73
CA GLN A 225 7.37 -9.58 -1.97
C GLN A 225 6.95 -8.11 -1.87
N THR A 226 6.42 -7.72 -0.71
CA THR A 226 5.90 -6.36 -0.48
C THR A 226 7.00 -5.30 -0.50
N LEU A 227 8.27 -5.68 -0.26
CA LEU A 227 9.42 -4.78 -0.42
C LEU A 227 9.58 -4.35 -1.90
N TYR A 228 9.42 -5.28 -2.85
CA TYR A 228 9.47 -4.94 -4.26
C TYR A 228 8.29 -4.05 -4.68
N ASP A 229 7.11 -4.26 -4.10
CA ASP A 229 5.97 -3.37 -4.29
C ASP A 229 6.21 -1.97 -3.72
N ALA A 230 6.82 -1.87 -2.53
CA ALA A 230 7.22 -0.59 -1.96
C ALA A 230 8.20 0.16 -2.90
N ILE A 231 9.23 -0.52 -3.43
CA ILE A 231 10.15 0.08 -4.42
C ILE A 231 9.36 0.56 -5.64
N ARG A 232 8.49 -0.29 -6.20
CA ARG A 232 7.68 0.03 -7.38
C ARG A 232 6.84 1.27 -7.15
N VAL A 233 6.11 1.35 -6.04
CA VAL A 233 5.20 2.46 -5.72
C VAL A 233 5.98 3.74 -5.44
N LEU A 234 7.05 3.68 -4.63
CA LEU A 234 7.92 4.82 -4.35
C LEU A 234 8.55 5.40 -5.62
N LEU A 235 8.69 4.58 -6.67
CA LEU A 235 9.30 4.95 -7.94
C LEU A 235 8.30 5.05 -9.11
N THR A 236 7.00 5.10 -8.83
CA THR A 236 5.97 5.32 -9.85
C THR A 236 5.35 6.70 -9.65
N PRO A 237 5.32 7.59 -10.65
CA PRO A 237 4.63 8.88 -10.54
C PRO A 237 3.12 8.70 -10.78
N ASP A 238 2.39 8.27 -9.75
CA ASP A 238 0.95 7.92 -9.80
C ASP A 238 0.02 8.90 -9.04
N ASP A 239 0.55 10.01 -8.54
CA ASP A 239 -0.27 11.08 -7.92
C ASP A 239 -0.68 12.12 -8.97
N ASN A 240 -1.91 11.99 -9.47
CA ASN A 240 -2.47 12.89 -10.48
C ASN A 240 -2.78 14.30 -9.96
N ARG A 241 -2.63 14.56 -8.65
CA ARG A 241 -2.93 15.86 -8.03
C ARG A 241 -1.73 16.82 -8.11
N VAL A 242 -0.53 16.30 -8.34
CA VAL A 242 0.70 17.10 -8.46
C VAL A 242 1.10 17.28 -9.92
N VAL A 243 1.68 18.44 -10.23
CA VAL A 243 2.14 18.75 -11.60
C VAL A 243 3.50 18.12 -11.91
N ALA A 244 4.33 17.92 -10.88
CA ALA A 244 5.66 17.33 -11.00
C ALA A 244 5.95 16.41 -9.81
N SER A 245 6.32 15.16 -10.11
CA SER A 245 6.72 14.15 -9.13
C SER A 245 8.24 14.14 -8.92
N GLN A 246 8.68 13.84 -7.70
CA GLN A 246 10.09 13.71 -7.33
C GLN A 246 10.65 12.30 -7.52
N VAL A 247 9.83 11.38 -8.01
CA VAL A 247 10.17 9.97 -8.27
C VAL A 247 11.45 9.79 -9.08
N TYR A 248 11.72 10.64 -10.07
CA TYR A 248 12.99 10.61 -10.83
C TYR A 248 14.22 10.87 -9.94
N GLY A 249 14.09 11.78 -8.97
CA GLY A 249 15.11 12.05 -7.97
C GLY A 249 15.30 10.85 -7.04
N TYR A 250 14.21 10.19 -6.63
CA TYR A 250 14.26 8.98 -5.80
C TYR A 250 14.93 7.82 -6.55
N ALA A 251 14.59 7.57 -7.80
CA ALA A 251 15.22 6.53 -8.62
C ALA A 251 16.74 6.74 -8.73
N ARG A 252 17.20 8.00 -8.84
CA ARG A 252 18.64 8.33 -8.79
C ARG A 252 19.27 8.05 -7.43
N LYS A 253 18.57 8.30 -6.32
CA LYS A 253 19.06 7.93 -4.98
C LYS A 253 19.22 6.41 -4.85
N PHE A 254 18.19 5.65 -5.23
CA PHE A 254 18.24 4.17 -5.27
C PHE A 254 19.37 3.65 -6.17
N ALA A 255 19.57 4.24 -7.35
CA ALA A 255 20.66 3.85 -8.25
C ALA A 255 22.04 4.07 -7.62
N LYS A 256 22.25 5.21 -6.95
CA LYS A 256 23.52 5.53 -6.27
C LYS A 256 23.88 4.55 -5.16
N ILE A 257 22.88 3.97 -4.49
CA ILE A 257 23.08 2.99 -3.42
C ILE A 257 23.13 1.54 -3.94
N GLY A 258 23.08 1.32 -5.25
CA GLY A 258 23.33 0.01 -5.87
C GLY A 258 22.09 -0.87 -6.09
N ILE A 259 20.88 -0.29 -6.17
CA ILE A 259 19.64 -1.07 -6.35
C ILE A 259 19.65 -1.97 -7.60
N ALA A 260 20.37 -1.57 -8.65
CA ALA A 260 20.39 -2.28 -9.94
C ALA A 260 20.93 -3.70 -9.78
N GLY A 261 22.03 -3.89 -9.04
CA GLY A 261 22.59 -5.22 -8.76
C GLY A 261 21.61 -6.07 -7.95
N ALA A 262 21.08 -5.52 -6.86
CA ALA A 262 20.16 -6.22 -5.97
C ALA A 262 18.87 -6.67 -6.67
N LEU A 263 18.34 -5.87 -7.60
CA LEU A 263 17.14 -6.25 -8.38
C LEU A 263 17.45 -7.20 -9.54
N VAL A 264 18.69 -7.28 -10.02
CA VAL A 264 19.09 -8.23 -11.08
C VAL A 264 19.36 -9.63 -10.53
N ASP A 265 19.75 -9.76 -9.26
CA ASP A 265 20.08 -11.07 -8.67
C ASP A 265 18.94 -12.10 -8.73
N PRO A 266 17.67 -11.78 -8.42
CA PRO A 266 16.54 -12.70 -8.63
C PRO A 266 16.34 -13.10 -10.11
N LEU A 267 16.65 -12.20 -11.04
CA LEU A 267 16.55 -12.48 -12.48
C LEU A 267 17.64 -13.44 -12.94
N ARG A 268 18.82 -13.42 -12.30
CA ARG A 268 19.91 -14.35 -12.62
C ARG A 268 19.59 -15.80 -12.24
N GLU A 269 18.81 -15.99 -11.19
CA GLU A 269 18.26 -17.29 -10.76
C GLU A 269 17.17 -17.81 -11.70
N GLY A 270 16.57 -16.93 -12.50
CA GLY A 270 15.58 -17.29 -13.51
C GLY A 270 14.26 -17.73 -12.90
N LEU A 271 13.57 -18.64 -13.59
CA LEU A 271 12.22 -19.11 -13.23
C LEU A 271 12.14 -19.83 -11.87
N SER A 272 13.28 -20.24 -11.32
CA SER A 272 13.35 -20.82 -9.97
C SER A 272 13.17 -19.79 -8.86
N SER A 273 13.31 -18.48 -9.16
CA SER A 273 13.21 -17.43 -8.15
C SER A 273 11.76 -17.05 -7.89
N PRO A 274 11.26 -17.15 -6.64
CA PRO A 274 9.88 -16.76 -6.30
C PRO A 274 9.63 -15.25 -6.42
N SER A 275 10.69 -14.44 -6.42
CA SER A 275 10.61 -12.98 -6.55
C SER A 275 10.84 -12.47 -7.97
N LEU A 276 11.01 -13.34 -8.96
CA LEU A 276 11.36 -12.97 -10.34
C LEU A 276 10.44 -11.87 -10.89
N VAL A 277 9.13 -12.06 -10.78
CA VAL A 277 8.12 -11.13 -11.32
C VAL A 277 8.19 -9.80 -10.59
N SER A 278 8.14 -9.80 -9.26
CA SER A 278 8.14 -8.57 -8.46
C SER A 278 9.43 -7.78 -8.63
N ALA A 279 10.59 -8.45 -8.64
CA ALA A 279 11.89 -7.85 -8.92
C ALA A 279 11.94 -7.22 -10.32
N SER A 280 11.37 -7.88 -11.34
CA SER A 280 11.32 -7.36 -12.71
C SER A 280 10.45 -6.10 -12.83
N ILE A 281 9.33 -6.05 -12.12
CA ILE A 281 8.47 -4.87 -12.10
C ILE A 281 9.15 -3.71 -11.34
N ALA A 282 9.81 -3.99 -10.21
CA ALA A 282 10.60 -3.00 -9.49
C ALA A 282 11.77 -2.49 -10.35
N LEU A 283 12.46 -3.37 -11.08
CA LEU A 283 13.55 -3.02 -12.00
C LEU A 283 13.05 -2.08 -13.12
N LYS A 284 11.84 -2.34 -13.65
CA LYS A 284 11.17 -1.44 -14.59
C LYS A 284 10.89 -0.07 -13.99
N ALA A 285 10.50 0.01 -12.72
CA ALA A 285 10.25 1.28 -12.04
C ALA A 285 11.54 2.08 -11.85
N VAL A 286 12.67 1.42 -11.55
CA VAL A 286 14.00 2.03 -11.41
C VAL A 286 14.57 2.54 -12.74
N ALA A 287 14.33 1.84 -13.85
CA ALA A 287 14.87 2.15 -15.17
C ALA A 287 14.24 3.41 -15.82
N VAL A 288 14.57 4.59 -15.29
CA VAL A 288 13.99 5.89 -15.68
C VAL A 288 14.92 6.75 -16.56
N ASN A 289 16.21 6.44 -16.63
CA ASN A 289 17.19 7.17 -17.45
C ASN A 289 18.33 6.26 -17.93
N ASP A 290 19.16 6.77 -18.84
CA ASP A 290 20.18 5.98 -19.55
C ASP A 290 21.33 5.54 -18.65
N GLU A 291 21.72 6.37 -17.67
CA GLU A 291 22.75 6.05 -16.69
C GLU A 291 22.35 4.84 -15.83
N ILE A 292 21.10 4.81 -15.37
CA ILE A 292 20.55 3.70 -14.60
C ILE A 292 20.40 2.45 -15.47
N CYS A 293 19.90 2.59 -16.71
CA CYS A 293 19.81 1.47 -17.64
C CYS A 293 21.19 0.86 -17.94
N LYS A 294 22.23 1.69 -18.06
CA LYS A 294 23.62 1.23 -18.22
C LYS A 294 24.09 0.45 -17.00
N SER A 295 23.83 0.95 -15.78
CA SER A 295 24.16 0.21 -14.55
C SER A 295 23.46 -1.15 -14.45
N ILE A 296 22.20 -1.25 -14.91
CA ILE A 296 21.46 -2.52 -15.00
C ILE A 296 22.10 -3.45 -16.04
N ALA A 297 22.51 -2.92 -17.19
CA ALA A 297 23.19 -3.67 -18.24
C ALA A 297 24.54 -4.23 -17.75
N GLU A 298 25.36 -3.40 -17.12
CA GLU A 298 26.66 -3.78 -16.53
C GLU A 298 26.50 -4.82 -15.41
N SER A 299 25.36 -4.82 -14.72
CA SER A 299 24.99 -5.84 -13.74
C SER A 299 24.52 -7.16 -14.40
N GLY A 300 24.53 -7.29 -15.72
CA GLY A 300 24.06 -8.47 -16.45
C GLY A 300 22.52 -8.60 -16.49
N GLY A 301 21.80 -7.50 -16.25
CA GLY A 301 20.34 -7.51 -16.20
C GLY A 301 19.70 -7.84 -17.54
N ILE A 302 20.26 -7.37 -18.66
CA ILE A 302 19.73 -7.65 -20.01
C ILE A 302 19.82 -9.14 -20.32
N ASP A 303 20.99 -9.74 -20.10
CA ASP A 303 21.22 -11.17 -20.37
C ASP A 303 20.31 -12.04 -19.50
N ALA A 304 20.09 -11.64 -18.25
CA ALA A 304 19.16 -12.32 -17.35
C ALA A 304 17.70 -12.22 -17.85
N VAL A 305 17.27 -11.04 -18.30
CA VAL A 305 15.93 -10.82 -18.87
C VAL A 305 15.71 -11.64 -20.13
N LEU A 306 16.66 -11.64 -21.07
CA LEU A 306 16.55 -12.39 -22.33
C LEU A 306 16.45 -13.89 -22.07
N ARG A 307 17.31 -14.43 -21.21
CA ARG A 307 17.25 -15.83 -20.77
C ARG A 307 15.90 -16.17 -20.15
N CYS A 308 15.36 -15.31 -19.29
CA CYS A 308 14.04 -15.54 -18.69
C CYS A 308 12.90 -15.50 -19.72
N ILE A 309 13.00 -14.70 -20.78
CA ILE A 309 12.01 -14.68 -21.88
C ILE A 309 12.05 -16.02 -22.63
N ASP A 310 13.25 -16.49 -22.98
CA ASP A 310 13.43 -17.76 -23.71
C ASP A 310 12.89 -18.94 -22.89
N ASP A 311 13.27 -19.01 -21.60
CA ASP A 311 12.80 -20.05 -20.67
C ASP A 311 11.28 -19.99 -20.47
N SER A 312 10.70 -18.79 -20.37
CA SER A 312 9.25 -18.60 -20.24
C SER A 312 8.49 -19.00 -21.50
N GLY A 313 9.08 -18.76 -22.69
CA GLY A 313 8.53 -19.18 -23.97
C GLY A 313 8.47 -20.70 -24.09
N LEU A 314 9.49 -21.40 -23.59
CA LEU A 314 9.53 -22.87 -23.53
C LEU A 314 8.51 -23.45 -22.55
N GLN A 315 8.27 -22.79 -21.41
CA GLN A 315 7.32 -23.24 -20.39
C GLN A 315 5.88 -22.71 -20.58
N GLY A 316 5.63 -21.87 -21.60
CA GLY A 316 4.31 -21.30 -21.86
C GLY A 316 3.85 -20.22 -20.86
N ASN A 317 4.76 -19.63 -20.08
CA ASN A 317 4.43 -18.64 -19.06
C ASN A 317 4.27 -17.23 -19.66
N LYS A 318 3.07 -16.95 -20.18
CA LYS A 318 2.74 -15.68 -20.86
C LYS A 318 2.86 -14.44 -19.97
N THR A 319 2.65 -14.57 -18.66
CA THR A 319 2.69 -13.44 -17.72
C THR A 319 4.11 -12.94 -17.54
N VAL A 320 5.05 -13.86 -17.33
CA VAL A 320 6.48 -13.56 -17.16
C VAL A 320 7.07 -12.97 -18.44
N ALA A 321 6.77 -13.57 -19.60
CA ALA A 321 7.21 -13.05 -20.89
C ALA A 321 6.73 -11.61 -21.15
N ARG A 322 5.47 -11.29 -20.80
CA ARG A 322 4.91 -9.94 -20.95
C ARG A 322 5.63 -8.91 -20.07
N VAL A 323 5.94 -9.25 -18.81
CA VAL A 323 6.66 -8.35 -17.89
C VAL A 323 8.03 -8.00 -18.45
N PHE A 324 8.77 -9.01 -18.93
CA PHE A 324 10.10 -8.82 -19.50
C PHE A 324 10.09 -8.06 -20.83
N CYS A 325 9.16 -8.38 -21.73
CA CYS A 325 8.93 -7.60 -22.95
C CYS A 325 8.64 -6.13 -22.62
N SER A 326 7.84 -5.88 -21.59
CA SER A 326 7.51 -4.52 -21.15
C SER A 326 8.72 -3.77 -20.61
N LEU A 327 9.59 -4.44 -19.84
CA LEU A 327 10.85 -3.90 -19.36
C LEU A 327 11.77 -3.49 -20.53
N LEU A 328 11.96 -4.37 -21.51
CA LEU A 328 12.77 -4.09 -22.71
C LEU A 328 12.17 -2.98 -23.58
N SER A 329 10.83 -2.93 -23.70
CA SER A 329 10.15 -1.92 -24.52
C SER A 329 10.31 -0.49 -24.00
N LYS A 330 10.56 -0.32 -22.69
CA LYS A 330 10.70 1.00 -22.05
C LYS A 330 11.91 1.78 -22.61
N LYS A 331 12.87 1.10 -23.25
CA LYS A 331 14.03 1.69 -23.92
C LYS A 331 14.47 0.88 -25.16
N LYS A 332 13.64 0.84 -26.21
CA LYS A 332 14.03 0.25 -27.53
C LYS A 332 15.14 1.01 -28.28
N LYS A 333 15.57 2.19 -27.83
CA LYS A 333 16.51 3.04 -28.58
C LYS A 333 17.99 2.87 -28.18
N ASP A 334 18.26 2.38 -26.96
CA ASP A 334 19.60 2.49 -26.36
C ASP A 334 20.22 1.16 -25.93
N PHE A 335 19.44 0.09 -25.74
CA PHE A 335 19.98 -1.24 -25.42
C PHE A 335 20.71 -1.91 -26.60
N CYS A 336 20.40 -1.53 -27.83
CA CYS A 336 20.99 -2.14 -29.03
C CYS A 336 22.30 -1.47 -29.49
N THR A 337 22.77 -0.41 -28.81
CA THR A 337 23.77 0.48 -29.42
C THR A 337 25.18 0.33 -28.86
N GLN A 338 25.43 -0.47 -27.82
CA GLN A 338 26.76 -0.47 -27.18
C GLN A 338 27.41 -1.80 -26.82
N ASP A 339 26.83 -2.96 -27.13
CA ASP A 339 27.59 -4.20 -27.13
C ASP A 339 27.47 -4.90 -28.48
N GLY A 340 28.58 -5.46 -28.95
CA GLY A 340 28.70 -6.22 -30.19
C GLY A 340 27.89 -7.52 -30.22
N TYR A 341 26.65 -7.52 -29.70
CA TYR A 341 25.69 -8.60 -29.81
C TYR A 341 25.14 -8.70 -31.23
N ARG A 342 25.87 -9.42 -32.07
CA ARG A 342 25.48 -9.78 -33.45
C ARG A 342 24.42 -10.87 -33.56
N HIS A 343 23.73 -11.28 -32.48
CA HIS A 343 22.84 -12.46 -32.56
C HIS A 343 21.40 -12.35 -32.06
N THR A 344 20.95 -11.20 -31.53
CA THR A 344 19.52 -10.98 -31.28
C THR A 344 19.00 -9.84 -32.13
N SER A 345 18.60 -10.19 -33.36
CA SER A 345 17.86 -9.29 -34.24
C SER A 345 16.65 -8.70 -33.51
N PRO A 346 16.31 -7.41 -33.71
CA PRO A 346 15.04 -6.83 -33.27
C PRO A 346 13.80 -7.65 -33.69
N GLU A 347 13.94 -8.53 -34.69
CA GLU A 347 12.92 -9.49 -35.11
C GLU A 347 12.69 -10.64 -34.12
N ALA A 348 13.71 -11.07 -33.36
CA ALA A 348 13.55 -12.11 -32.34
C ALA A 348 12.67 -11.63 -31.17
N ILE A 349 12.86 -10.37 -30.74
CA ILE A 349 12.01 -9.70 -29.74
C ILE A 349 10.58 -9.51 -30.28
N LYS A 350 10.42 -9.22 -31.59
CA LYS A 350 9.09 -9.19 -32.23
C LYS A 350 8.41 -10.55 -32.32
N LYS A 351 9.17 -11.65 -32.34
CA LYS A 351 8.64 -13.01 -32.42
C LYS A 351 8.10 -13.52 -31.08
N HIS A 352 8.37 -12.82 -29.98
CA HIS A 352 8.07 -13.27 -28.61
C HIS A 352 7.14 -12.33 -27.79
N CYS A 353 6.80 -11.11 -28.24
CA CYS A 353 6.03 -10.12 -27.46
C CYS A 353 4.55 -9.87 -27.87
#